data_AF-A0A4S4KXI1-F1
#
_entry.id   AF-A0A4S4KXI1-F1
#
_cell.length_a   1.000
_cell.length_b   1.000
_cell.length_c   1.000
_cell.angle_alpha   90.00
_cell.angle_beta   90.00
_cell.angle_gamma   90.00
#
_symmetry.space_group_name_H-M   'P 1'
#
loop_
_entity.id
_entity.type
_entity.pdbx_description
1 polymer ?
#
loop_
_entity_poly.entity_id
_entity_poly.type
_entity_poly.pdbx_seq_one_letter_code
_entity_poly.pdbx_strand_id
1 'polypeptide(L)'
;MLPTPVSSHKRESLVRRRHRTVDLFRRPARLTNLGVFLLAAIAAISLLLNLKHYISSESDFGYALPGSLASTLVRPAVQNLTHLIIVPGHGIWTGAHARELTDESAWVLAPYQRGKGRPAVLLEHIARGVELTLEDDNSLLVFSGGQTSPLSTTTEAESYHRLAIAASLLPSPTSSIIPFTRATTEPFALDSYQNLMFSIARFREFTGVYPRKITIVGYQFKRRRFEELHRVALRWSPADLEYVGLSLGGTMEEQEAFEGEPYSADLYGCHPPLSTKRASRNPHGRIHAYHTSAPELRGLLEWCPASRASVFTGALPWDGA
;
A
#
# COMPACT_ATOMS: atom_id res chain seq x y z
N MET A 1 56.07 -12.87 82.69
CA MET A 1 54.89 -12.16 83.20
C MET A 1 54.94 -10.74 82.66
N LEU A 2 53.89 -10.31 81.96
CA LEU A 2 53.83 -9.07 81.18
C LEU A 2 54.19 -7.81 82.00
N PRO A 3 54.83 -6.83 81.37
CA PRO A 3 54.13 -5.55 81.24
C PRO A 3 54.28 -4.85 79.87
N THR A 4 53.19 -4.15 79.55
CA THR A 4 53.01 -2.93 78.75
C THR A 4 53.22 -2.93 77.22
N PRO A 5 52.27 -2.36 76.46
CA PRO A 5 52.33 -2.26 75.00
C PRO A 5 53.16 -1.05 74.55
N VAL A 6 53.92 -1.26 73.47
CA VAL A 6 54.73 -0.23 72.82
C VAL A 6 53.83 0.64 71.93
N SER A 7 53.69 1.91 72.31
CA SER A 7 53.10 2.95 71.48
C SER A 7 54.07 3.34 70.35
N SER A 8 53.62 3.22 69.11
CA SER A 8 54.31 3.74 67.92
C SER A 8 54.09 5.25 67.78
N HIS A 9 55.18 6.00 67.54
CA HIS A 9 55.14 7.43 67.26
C HIS A 9 55.78 7.79 65.91
N LYS A 10 54.98 8.49 65.08
CA LYS A 10 55.29 9.52 64.05
C LYS A 10 55.99 9.04 62.76
N ARG A 11 55.62 9.51 61.56
CA ARG A 11 55.32 10.92 61.19
C ARG A 11 54.62 11.08 59.81
N GLU A 12 53.70 12.06 59.75
CA GLU A 12 53.29 12.96 58.63
C GLU A 12 52.87 12.46 57.23
N SER A 13 51.58 12.68 56.87
CA SER A 13 51.11 13.84 56.06
C SER A 13 49.84 13.54 55.23
N LEU A 14 49.08 14.60 54.95
CA LEU A 14 48.01 14.75 53.94
C LEU A 14 46.56 14.40 54.32
N VAL A 15 46.00 15.19 55.25
CA VAL A 15 44.57 15.50 55.28
C VAL A 15 44.37 16.92 54.72
N ARG A 16 43.82 17.05 53.50
CA ARG A 16 42.89 18.12 53.04
C ARG A 16 42.89 18.29 51.52
N ARG A 17 41.75 18.00 50.88
CA ARG A 17 41.05 18.92 49.93
C ARG A 17 39.86 18.23 49.27
N ARG A 18 38.67 18.46 49.80
CA ARG A 18 37.41 18.58 49.03
C ARG A 18 36.41 19.29 49.94
N HIS A 19 35.49 20.06 49.36
CA HIS A 19 34.55 20.97 50.03
C HIS A 19 35.06 22.41 50.30
N ARG A 20 35.50 23.11 49.24
CA ARG A 20 35.54 24.60 49.26
C ARG A 20 34.78 25.26 48.11
N THR A 21 34.32 24.54 47.10
CA THR A 21 33.59 25.13 45.96
C THR A 21 32.09 25.28 46.21
N VAL A 22 31.48 24.40 47.00
CA VAL A 22 30.02 24.43 47.25
C VAL A 22 29.61 25.56 48.22
N ASP A 23 30.50 25.97 49.11
CA ASP A 23 30.23 27.06 50.08
C ASP A 23 30.30 28.46 49.47
N LEU A 24 30.92 28.62 48.29
CA LEU A 24 30.90 29.88 47.54
C LEU A 24 29.53 30.18 46.92
N PHE A 25 28.74 29.14 46.62
CA PHE A 25 27.38 29.27 46.07
C PHE A 25 26.29 29.45 47.13
N ARG A 26 26.64 29.41 48.43
CA ARG A 26 25.68 29.54 49.54
C ARG A 26 25.75 30.88 50.28
N ARG A 27 26.49 31.86 49.77
CA ARG A 27 26.46 33.23 50.31
C ARG A 27 25.22 33.97 49.77
N PRO A 28 24.41 34.62 50.63
CA PRO A 28 23.23 35.35 50.18
C PRO A 28 23.64 36.67 49.51
N ALA A 29 24.00 36.62 48.23
CA ALA A 29 24.01 37.80 47.39
C ALA A 29 22.56 38.06 46.95
N ARG A 30 21.85 38.90 47.71
CA ARG A 30 20.43 39.24 47.42
C ARG A 30 20.24 39.74 45.97
N LEU A 31 21.27 40.36 45.39
CA LEU A 31 21.32 40.80 43.99
C LEU A 31 21.37 39.64 42.97
N THR A 32 22.04 38.52 43.26
CA THR A 32 22.12 37.39 42.31
C THR A 32 20.83 36.57 42.32
N ASN A 33 20.21 36.38 43.49
CA ASN A 33 18.93 35.68 43.56
C ASN A 33 17.82 36.48 42.88
N LEU A 34 17.77 37.81 43.12
CA LEU A 34 16.82 38.69 42.43
C LEU A 34 17.04 38.68 40.91
N GLY A 35 18.29 38.71 40.44
CA GLY A 35 18.62 38.60 39.02
C GLY A 35 18.18 37.27 38.40
N VAL A 36 18.37 36.15 39.10
CA VAL A 36 17.90 34.83 38.64
C VAL A 36 16.37 34.78 38.57
N PHE A 37 15.67 35.32 39.57
CA PHE A 37 14.20 35.41 39.55
C PHE A 37 13.69 36.28 38.39
N LEU A 38 14.33 37.43 38.14
CA LEU A 38 13.98 38.31 37.03
C LEU A 38 14.19 37.64 35.68
N LEU A 39 15.32 36.96 35.48
CA LEU A 39 15.60 36.23 34.24
C LEU A 39 14.63 35.06 34.04
N ALA A 40 14.30 34.32 35.10
CA ALA A 40 13.31 33.25 35.05
C ALA A 40 11.90 33.78 34.72
N ALA A 41 11.52 34.91 35.30
CA ALA A 41 10.24 35.57 35.03
C ALA A 41 10.17 36.07 33.57
N ILE A 42 11.24 36.70 33.07
CA ILE A 42 11.32 37.14 31.66
C ILE A 42 11.27 35.94 30.72
N ALA A 43 11.97 34.85 31.02
CA ALA A 43 11.92 33.62 30.23
C ALA A 43 10.53 32.98 30.23
N ALA A 44 9.86 32.93 31.39
CA ALA A 44 8.49 32.41 31.50
C ALA A 44 7.49 33.29 30.73
N ILE A 45 7.60 34.62 30.81
CA ILE A 45 6.78 35.55 30.04
C ILE A 45 7.03 35.37 28.55
N SER A 46 8.30 35.26 28.12
CA SER A 46 8.65 34.99 26.72
C SER A 46 8.08 33.67 26.23
N LEU A 47 8.18 32.60 27.02
CA LEU A 47 7.61 31.30 26.68
C LEU A 47 6.08 31.37 26.55
N LEU A 48 5.39 32.04 27.49
CA LEU A 48 3.94 32.21 27.45
C LEU A 48 3.49 33.07 26.27
N LEU A 49 4.23 34.12 25.92
CA LEU A 49 3.92 34.96 24.75
C LEU A 49 4.15 34.21 23.44
N ASN A 50 5.21 33.41 23.34
CA ASN A 50 5.45 32.55 22.16
C ASN A 50 4.43 31.42 22.07
N LEU A 51 4.06 30.79 23.18
CA LEU A 51 3.04 29.76 23.22
C LEU A 51 1.66 30.34 22.88
N LYS A 52 1.33 31.52 23.41
CA LYS A 52 0.12 32.26 23.05
C LYS A 52 0.13 32.58 21.57
N HIS A 53 1.23 33.11 21.02
CA HIS A 53 1.35 33.41 19.60
C HIS A 53 1.19 32.16 18.73
N TYR A 54 1.84 31.04 19.12
CA TYR A 54 1.71 29.75 18.44
C TYR A 54 0.25 29.23 18.46
N ILE A 55 -0.44 29.38 19.59
CA ILE A 55 -1.84 28.95 19.74
C ILE A 55 -2.81 29.94 19.07
N SER A 56 -2.53 31.24 19.08
CA SER A 56 -3.41 32.29 18.54
C SER A 56 -3.17 32.59 17.07
N SER A 57 -2.06 32.13 16.48
CA SER A 57 -1.77 32.33 15.06
C SER A 57 -2.67 31.48 14.15
N GLU A 58 -3.58 30.68 14.70
CA GLU A 58 -4.61 29.95 13.93
C GLU A 58 -5.93 30.72 13.73
N SER A 59 -6.07 31.93 14.27
CA SER A 59 -7.33 32.68 14.15
C SER A 59 -7.14 34.06 13.54
N ASP A 60 -6.88 34.13 12.24
CA ASP A 60 -7.35 35.25 11.42
C ASP A 60 -7.44 34.85 9.94
N PHE A 61 -8.58 35.20 9.32
CA PHE A 61 -9.05 34.93 7.95
C PHE A 61 -9.84 33.62 7.69
N GLY A 62 -11.17 33.68 7.93
CA GLY A 62 -12.25 33.41 6.96
C GLY A 62 -12.40 32.07 6.21
N TYR A 63 -11.38 31.23 6.14
CA TYR A 63 -11.42 29.87 5.60
C TYR A 63 -10.49 29.03 6.47
N ALA A 64 -11.05 28.08 7.23
CA ALA A 64 -10.23 27.14 7.99
C ALA A 64 -9.30 26.41 7.01
N LEU A 65 -8.00 26.72 7.07
CA LEU A 65 -7.03 26.08 6.20
C LEU A 65 -7.02 24.58 6.50
N PRO A 66 -7.03 23.72 5.47
CA PRO A 66 -6.94 22.28 5.68
C PRO A 66 -5.62 21.94 6.38
N GLY A 67 -5.68 21.14 7.45
CA GLY A 67 -4.50 20.81 8.28
C GLY A 67 -3.39 20.07 7.55
N SER A 68 -3.64 19.59 6.33
CA SER A 68 -2.62 19.06 5.39
C SER A 68 -3.14 19.03 3.95
N LEU A 69 -2.24 18.94 2.96
CA LEU A 69 -2.63 18.68 1.57
C LEU A 69 -3.42 17.36 1.43
N ALA A 70 -3.13 16.35 2.24
CA ALA A 70 -3.89 15.10 2.24
C ALA A 70 -5.35 15.30 2.66
N SER A 71 -5.61 16.24 3.59
CA SER A 71 -6.97 16.55 4.04
C SER A 71 -7.84 17.28 3.01
N THR A 72 -7.25 17.75 1.89
CA THR A 72 -8.00 18.32 0.77
C THR A 72 -8.53 17.28 -0.20
N LEU A 73 -8.16 16.01 -0.03
CA LEU A 73 -8.60 14.92 -0.92
C LEU A 73 -10.03 14.52 -0.59
N VAL A 74 -10.93 14.67 -1.56
CA VAL A 74 -12.32 14.23 -1.45
C VAL A 74 -12.45 12.83 -2.03
N ARG A 75 -13.07 11.92 -1.28
CA ARG A 75 -13.38 10.56 -1.77
C ARG A 75 -14.60 10.62 -2.69
N PRO A 76 -14.66 9.79 -3.75
CA PRO A 76 -15.86 9.66 -4.56
C PRO A 76 -17.06 9.27 -3.70
N ALA A 77 -18.22 9.88 -3.95
CA ALA A 77 -19.46 9.58 -3.25
C ALA A 77 -20.08 8.28 -3.77
N VAL A 78 -19.39 7.15 -3.57
CA VAL A 78 -19.94 5.80 -3.75
C VAL A 78 -20.30 5.24 -2.38
N GLN A 79 -21.57 4.92 -2.17
CA GLN A 79 -22.05 4.40 -0.89
C GLN A 79 -22.20 2.88 -0.95
N ASN A 80 -21.94 2.23 0.18
CA ASN A 80 -22.23 0.83 0.46
C ASN A 80 -21.56 -0.22 -0.46
N LEU A 81 -20.43 0.12 -1.10
CA LEU A 81 -19.65 -0.88 -1.83
C LEU A 81 -19.00 -1.86 -0.84
N THR A 82 -19.24 -3.15 -1.04
CA THR A 82 -18.72 -4.24 -0.20
C THR A 82 -18.10 -5.37 -1.01
N HIS A 83 -18.26 -5.37 -2.33
CA HIS A 83 -17.75 -6.40 -3.22
C HIS A 83 -16.67 -5.83 -4.14
N LEU A 84 -15.47 -6.41 -4.10
CA LEU A 84 -14.37 -6.04 -4.98
C LEU A 84 -14.33 -7.00 -6.18
N ILE A 85 -14.49 -6.47 -7.39
CA ILE A 85 -14.28 -7.22 -8.64
C ILE A 85 -12.93 -6.81 -9.23
N ILE A 86 -12.05 -7.77 -9.49
CA ILE A 86 -10.69 -7.54 -9.96
C ILE A 86 -10.52 -8.10 -11.37
N VAL A 87 -10.00 -7.29 -12.27
CA VAL A 87 -9.51 -7.73 -13.59
C VAL A 87 -8.00 -7.50 -13.66
N PRO A 88 -7.16 -8.54 -13.47
CA PRO A 88 -5.71 -8.43 -13.54
C PRO A 88 -5.19 -8.19 -14.97
N GLY A 89 -4.23 -7.29 -15.08
CA GLY A 89 -3.53 -6.91 -16.29
C GLY A 89 -2.53 -7.97 -16.72
N HIS A 90 -2.45 -8.19 -18.04
CA HIS A 90 -1.55 -9.16 -18.68
C HIS A 90 -0.91 -8.62 -19.98
N GLY A 91 -0.98 -7.31 -20.19
CA GLY A 91 -0.52 -6.61 -21.38
C GLY A 91 -1.07 -5.19 -21.38
N ILE A 92 -0.50 -4.33 -22.22
CA ILE A 92 -0.92 -2.93 -22.31
C ILE A 92 -1.53 -2.68 -23.67
N TRP A 93 -2.80 -2.29 -23.71
CA TRP A 93 -3.44 -1.83 -24.94
C TRP A 93 -3.02 -0.39 -25.25
N THR A 94 -2.53 -0.16 -26.45
CA THR A 94 -2.02 1.13 -26.95
C THR A 94 -2.92 1.76 -28.02
N GLY A 95 -3.98 1.06 -28.42
CA GLY A 95 -4.94 1.55 -29.40
C GLY A 95 -5.79 2.73 -28.91
N ALA A 96 -6.57 3.27 -29.85
CA ALA A 96 -7.48 4.37 -29.60
C ALA A 96 -8.93 4.09 -30.05
N HIS A 97 -9.14 3.08 -30.89
CA HIS A 97 -10.42 2.81 -31.54
C HIS A 97 -10.90 1.37 -31.37
N ALA A 98 -12.22 1.18 -31.46
CA ALA A 98 -12.87 -0.13 -31.32
C ALA A 98 -12.35 -1.21 -32.32
N ARG A 99 -11.89 -0.80 -33.50
CA ARG A 99 -11.32 -1.73 -34.50
C ARG A 99 -9.98 -2.34 -34.07
N GLU A 100 -9.31 -1.75 -33.08
CA GLU A 100 -7.99 -2.15 -32.59
C GLU A 100 -8.06 -2.99 -31.30
N LEU A 101 -9.27 -3.30 -30.81
CA LEU A 101 -9.45 -3.99 -29.53
C LEU A 101 -8.78 -5.38 -29.54
N THR A 102 -8.92 -6.09 -30.66
CA THR A 102 -8.36 -7.44 -30.84
C THR A 102 -7.14 -7.48 -31.75
N ASP A 103 -6.69 -6.33 -32.27
CA ASP A 103 -5.50 -6.22 -33.10
C ASP A 103 -4.24 -6.28 -32.25
N GLU A 104 -3.49 -7.38 -32.31
CA GLU A 104 -2.27 -7.59 -31.51
C GLU A 104 -1.21 -6.49 -31.72
N SER A 105 -1.17 -5.82 -32.87
CA SER A 105 -0.23 -4.71 -33.12
C SER A 105 -0.50 -3.49 -32.24
N ALA A 106 -1.73 -3.35 -31.75
CA ALA A 106 -2.13 -2.34 -30.77
C ALA A 106 -1.87 -2.78 -29.32
N TRP A 107 -1.17 -3.90 -29.08
CA TRP A 107 -0.87 -4.41 -27.74
C TRP A 107 0.63 -4.57 -27.48
N VAL A 108 1.07 -4.08 -26.33
CA VAL A 108 2.38 -4.41 -25.77
C VAL A 108 2.24 -5.68 -24.94
N LEU A 109 2.63 -6.80 -25.56
CA LEU A 109 2.63 -8.14 -24.96
C LEU A 109 4.06 -8.64 -24.71
N ALA A 110 4.21 -9.49 -23.70
CA ALA A 110 5.46 -10.22 -23.47
C ALA A 110 5.75 -11.18 -24.65
N PRO A 111 7.01 -11.53 -24.93
CA PRO A 111 7.36 -12.37 -26.08
C PRO A 111 6.60 -13.69 -26.14
N TYR A 112 6.43 -14.37 -25.00
CA TYR A 112 5.73 -15.65 -24.91
C TYR A 112 4.21 -15.56 -25.15
N GLN A 113 3.65 -14.35 -25.16
CA GLN A 113 2.21 -14.08 -25.32
C GLN A 113 1.83 -13.80 -26.78
N ARG A 114 2.78 -13.44 -27.66
CA ARG A 114 2.49 -13.02 -29.05
C ARG A 114 2.07 -14.18 -29.93
N GLY A 115 1.23 -13.91 -30.92
CA GLY A 115 0.73 -14.88 -31.91
C GLY A 115 -0.23 -15.93 -31.33
N LYS A 116 -0.75 -15.69 -30.13
CA LYS A 116 -1.55 -16.65 -29.34
C LYS A 116 -3.02 -16.21 -29.14
N GLY A 117 -3.48 -15.19 -29.86
CA GLY A 117 -4.86 -14.69 -29.75
C GLY A 117 -5.17 -13.98 -28.43
N ARG A 118 -4.16 -13.46 -27.74
CA ARG A 118 -4.30 -12.83 -26.41
C ARG A 118 -5.27 -11.66 -26.35
N PRO A 119 -5.27 -10.72 -27.31
CA PRO A 119 -6.16 -9.56 -27.25
C PRO A 119 -7.64 -9.92 -27.07
N ALA A 120 -8.13 -10.95 -27.77
CA ALA A 120 -9.52 -11.38 -27.67
C ALA A 120 -9.89 -11.86 -26.25
N VAL A 121 -9.05 -12.72 -25.66
CA VAL A 121 -9.32 -13.23 -24.31
C VAL A 121 -9.18 -12.13 -23.25
N LEU A 122 -8.26 -11.18 -23.43
CA LEU A 122 -8.15 -10.02 -22.53
C LEU A 122 -9.36 -9.09 -22.63
N LEU A 123 -9.93 -8.91 -23.83
CA LEU A 123 -11.20 -8.20 -24.01
C LEU A 123 -12.34 -8.95 -23.30
N GLU A 124 -12.40 -10.28 -23.35
CA GLU A 124 -13.38 -11.07 -22.61
C GLU A 124 -13.23 -10.94 -21.10
N HIS A 125 -12.00 -10.90 -20.56
CA HIS A 125 -11.76 -10.62 -19.14
C HIS A 125 -12.36 -9.28 -18.72
N ILE A 126 -12.12 -8.24 -19.53
CA ILE A 126 -12.65 -6.89 -19.28
C ILE A 126 -14.17 -6.90 -19.35
N ALA A 127 -14.75 -7.49 -20.40
CA ALA A 127 -16.20 -7.57 -20.58
C ALA A 127 -16.88 -8.30 -19.42
N ARG A 128 -16.35 -9.46 -18.99
CA ARG A 128 -16.92 -10.23 -17.88
C ARG A 128 -16.78 -9.50 -16.54
N GLY A 129 -15.67 -8.79 -16.31
CA GLY A 129 -15.51 -7.94 -15.12
C GLY A 129 -16.53 -6.80 -15.08
N VAL A 130 -16.79 -6.16 -16.22
CA VAL A 130 -17.82 -5.12 -16.34
C VAL A 130 -19.21 -5.70 -16.12
N GLU A 131 -19.54 -6.82 -16.77
CA GLU A 131 -20.84 -7.49 -16.63
C GLU A 131 -21.17 -7.81 -15.16
N LEU A 132 -20.26 -8.49 -14.45
CA LEU A 132 -20.41 -8.78 -13.02
C LEU A 132 -20.61 -7.52 -12.17
N THR A 133 -19.99 -6.40 -12.57
CA THR A 133 -20.12 -5.14 -11.86
C THR A 133 -21.48 -4.48 -12.10
N LEU A 134 -22.05 -4.66 -13.28
CA LEU A 134 -23.39 -4.18 -13.61
C LEU A 134 -24.48 -5.05 -12.98
N GLU A 135 -24.21 -6.33 -12.74
CA GLU A 135 -25.11 -7.26 -12.04
C GLU A 135 -25.20 -7.00 -10.52
N ASP A 136 -24.14 -6.46 -9.90
CA ASP A 136 -24.09 -6.17 -8.46
C ASP A 136 -23.85 -4.69 -8.17
N ASP A 137 -24.87 -3.99 -7.67
CA ASP A 137 -24.78 -2.58 -7.32
C ASP A 137 -23.85 -2.27 -6.13
N ASN A 138 -23.51 -3.26 -5.31
CA ASN A 138 -22.57 -3.11 -4.19
C ASN A 138 -21.12 -3.39 -4.60
N SER A 139 -20.84 -3.57 -5.89
CA SER A 139 -19.52 -3.92 -6.39
C SER A 139 -18.74 -2.73 -6.93
N LEU A 140 -17.41 -2.81 -6.78
CA LEU A 140 -16.41 -1.92 -7.40
C LEU A 140 -15.53 -2.74 -8.35
N LEU A 141 -15.48 -2.34 -9.62
CA LEU A 141 -14.52 -2.87 -10.57
C LEU A 141 -13.16 -2.20 -10.40
N VAL A 142 -12.12 -3.00 -10.19
CA VAL A 142 -10.72 -2.57 -10.18
C VAL A 142 -9.97 -3.29 -11.28
N PHE A 143 -9.60 -2.56 -12.33
CA PHE A 143 -8.56 -3.02 -13.26
C PHE A 143 -7.22 -2.88 -12.54
N SER A 144 -6.46 -3.95 -12.39
CA SER A 144 -5.19 -3.94 -11.65
C SER A 144 -4.03 -4.33 -12.52
N GLY A 145 -2.92 -3.60 -12.42
CA GLY A 145 -1.73 -3.83 -13.23
C GLY A 145 -0.94 -2.55 -13.47
N GLY A 146 0.37 -2.65 -13.22
CA GLY A 146 1.31 -1.55 -13.23
C GLY A 146 1.85 -1.19 -14.60
N GLN A 147 2.85 -0.32 -14.61
CA GLN A 147 3.58 0.08 -15.81
C GLN A 147 4.69 -0.95 -16.10
N THR A 148 4.30 -2.11 -16.60
CA THR A 148 5.15 -3.31 -16.65
C THR A 148 6.14 -3.34 -17.81
N SER A 149 6.02 -2.41 -18.76
CA SER A 149 6.84 -2.35 -19.97
C SER A 149 7.57 -1.02 -20.11
N PRO A 150 8.86 -1.01 -20.51
CA PRO A 150 9.55 0.23 -20.86
C PRO A 150 9.04 0.85 -22.17
N LEU A 151 8.26 0.10 -22.97
CA LEU A 151 7.74 0.53 -24.26
C LEU A 151 6.44 1.35 -24.14
N SER A 152 5.93 1.57 -22.93
CA SER A 152 4.68 2.30 -22.71
C SER A 152 4.77 3.22 -21.49
N THR A 153 4.17 4.40 -21.61
CA THR A 153 3.94 5.34 -20.51
C THR A 153 2.69 5.02 -19.68
N THR A 154 1.85 4.12 -20.18
CA THR A 154 0.55 3.75 -19.61
C THR A 154 0.66 2.44 -18.83
N THR A 155 -0.18 2.27 -17.81
CA THR A 155 -0.24 1.00 -17.06
C THR A 155 -1.18 -0.01 -17.70
N GLU A 156 -1.03 -1.29 -17.36
CA GLU A 156 -1.98 -2.32 -17.78
C GLU A 156 -3.41 -1.95 -17.31
N ALA A 157 -3.57 -1.53 -16.05
CA ALA A 157 -4.85 -1.12 -15.48
C ALA A 157 -5.51 0.05 -16.23
N GLU A 158 -4.76 1.12 -16.51
CA GLU A 158 -5.28 2.28 -17.25
C GLU A 158 -5.67 1.90 -18.67
N SER A 159 -4.85 1.08 -19.34
CA SER A 159 -5.16 0.61 -20.69
C SER A 159 -6.44 -0.23 -20.74
N TYR A 160 -6.70 -1.05 -19.72
CA TYR A 160 -7.92 -1.87 -19.64
C TYR A 160 -9.16 -1.01 -19.40
N HIS A 161 -9.07 0.00 -18.52
CA HIS A 161 -10.16 0.94 -18.30
C HIS A 161 -10.49 1.73 -19.59
N ARG A 162 -9.47 2.21 -20.30
CA ARG A 162 -9.64 2.87 -21.61
C ARG A 162 -10.24 1.93 -22.65
N LEU A 163 -9.79 0.68 -22.68
CA LEU A 163 -10.30 -0.34 -23.59
C LEU A 163 -11.78 -0.61 -23.32
N ALA A 164 -12.20 -0.70 -22.06
CA ALA A 164 -13.61 -0.87 -21.68
C ALA A 164 -14.50 0.28 -22.19
N ILE A 165 -14.00 1.52 -22.14
CA ILE A 165 -14.68 2.69 -22.70
C ILE A 165 -14.72 2.61 -24.23
N ALA A 166 -13.59 2.32 -24.88
CA ALA A 166 -13.51 2.22 -26.34
C ALA A 166 -14.40 1.10 -26.91
N ALA A 167 -14.58 0.01 -26.15
CA ALA A 167 -15.48 -1.09 -26.46
C ALA A 167 -16.95 -0.81 -26.09
N SER A 168 -17.26 0.38 -25.53
CA SER A 168 -18.60 0.75 -25.06
C SER A 168 -19.20 -0.25 -24.05
N LEU A 169 -18.35 -0.87 -23.23
CA LEU A 169 -18.76 -1.85 -22.21
C LEU A 169 -19.28 -1.15 -20.95
N LEU A 170 -18.65 -0.05 -20.56
CA LEU A 170 -19.09 0.75 -19.42
C LEU A 170 -20.28 1.64 -19.83
N PRO A 171 -21.28 1.85 -18.95
CA PRO A 171 -22.40 2.74 -19.23
C PRO A 171 -21.93 4.12 -19.70
N SER A 172 -22.37 4.51 -20.90
CA SER A 172 -21.92 5.74 -21.56
C SER A 172 -22.49 6.99 -20.87
N PRO A 173 -21.70 8.07 -20.75
CA PRO A 173 -22.20 9.37 -20.31
C PRO A 173 -23.21 10.01 -21.30
N THR A 174 -23.42 9.44 -22.48
CA THR A 174 -24.44 9.93 -23.44
C THR A 174 -25.87 9.69 -22.97
N SER A 175 -26.10 8.75 -22.04
CA SER A 175 -27.42 8.48 -21.44
C SER A 175 -27.60 9.17 -20.08
N SER A 176 -26.50 9.61 -19.45
CA SER A 176 -26.48 10.28 -18.15
C SER A 176 -25.24 11.17 -18.03
N ILE A 177 -25.39 12.42 -17.60
CA ILE A 177 -24.29 13.41 -17.43
C ILE A 177 -23.17 12.91 -16.49
N ILE A 178 -23.43 11.86 -15.69
CA ILE A 178 -22.52 11.32 -14.69
C ILE A 178 -21.77 10.10 -15.27
N PRO A 179 -20.42 10.09 -15.30
CA PRO A 179 -19.65 8.92 -15.71
C PRO A 179 -19.86 7.75 -14.72
N PHE A 180 -19.74 6.51 -15.20
CA PHE A 180 -19.86 5.34 -14.34
C PHE A 180 -18.83 5.38 -13.20
N THR A 181 -19.31 5.45 -11.95
CA THR A 181 -18.47 5.73 -10.76
C THR A 181 -17.96 4.47 -10.06
N ARG A 182 -18.46 3.28 -10.44
CA ARG A 182 -18.12 1.99 -9.83
C ARG A 182 -17.03 1.23 -10.60
N ALA A 183 -16.17 1.94 -11.32
CA ALA A 183 -14.95 1.39 -11.94
C ALA A 183 -13.74 2.29 -11.66
N THR A 184 -12.58 1.70 -11.38
CA THR A 184 -11.33 2.40 -11.11
C THR A 184 -10.12 1.56 -11.50
N THR A 185 -8.93 2.10 -11.29
CA THR A 185 -7.65 1.46 -11.62
C THR A 185 -6.74 1.32 -10.40
N GLU A 186 -5.98 0.24 -10.38
CA GLU A 186 -4.87 -0.04 -9.47
C GLU A 186 -3.59 -0.09 -10.34
N PRO A 187 -2.77 0.97 -10.37
CA PRO A 187 -1.72 1.12 -11.38
C PRO A 187 -0.31 0.70 -10.90
N PHE A 188 -0.19 -0.13 -9.87
CA PHE A 188 1.12 -0.50 -9.29
C PHE A 188 1.41 -2.00 -9.26
N ALA A 189 0.43 -2.90 -9.41
CA ALA A 189 0.69 -4.33 -9.33
C ALA A 189 1.61 -4.85 -10.45
N LEU A 190 2.64 -5.61 -10.10
CA LEU A 190 3.64 -6.13 -11.05
C LEU A 190 3.53 -7.65 -11.25
N ASP A 191 2.78 -8.31 -10.38
CA ASP A 191 2.54 -9.75 -10.42
C ASP A 191 1.17 -10.12 -9.86
N SER A 192 0.81 -11.41 -9.93
CA SER A 192 -0.52 -11.88 -9.52
C SER A 192 -0.82 -11.71 -8.03
N TYR A 193 0.21 -11.77 -7.16
CA TYR A 193 0.01 -11.55 -5.72
C TYR A 193 -0.34 -10.09 -5.46
N GLN A 194 0.43 -9.17 -6.06
CA GLN A 194 0.18 -7.74 -5.97
C GLN A 194 -1.15 -7.35 -6.62
N ASN A 195 -1.57 -8.01 -7.71
CA ASN A 195 -2.89 -7.75 -8.30
C ASN A 195 -4.03 -7.94 -7.29
N LEU A 196 -3.96 -8.99 -6.45
CA LEU A 196 -4.94 -9.19 -5.39
C LEU A 196 -4.75 -8.21 -4.24
N MET A 197 -3.55 -8.16 -3.66
CA MET A 197 -3.26 -7.37 -2.47
C MET A 197 -3.46 -5.86 -2.69
N PHE A 198 -2.97 -5.33 -3.82
CA PHE A 198 -3.09 -3.91 -4.13
C PHE A 198 -4.50 -3.53 -4.54
N SER A 199 -5.28 -4.44 -5.14
CA SER A 199 -6.70 -4.18 -5.39
C SER A 199 -7.49 -4.07 -4.09
N ILE A 200 -7.18 -4.89 -3.08
CA ILE A 200 -7.76 -4.77 -1.73
C ILE A 200 -7.40 -3.41 -1.10
N ALA A 201 -6.12 -3.02 -1.18
CA ALA A 201 -5.67 -1.71 -0.68
C ALA A 201 -6.34 -0.55 -1.44
N ARG A 202 -6.46 -0.67 -2.77
CA ARG A 202 -7.11 0.31 -3.63
C ARG A 202 -8.60 0.42 -3.35
N PHE A 203 -9.27 -0.69 -3.07
CA PHE A 203 -10.67 -0.68 -2.63
C PHE A 203 -10.82 0.15 -1.35
N ARG A 204 -10.00 -0.08 -0.32
CA ARG A 204 -10.01 0.72 0.92
C ARG A 204 -9.65 2.18 0.68
N GLU A 205 -8.71 2.47 -0.20
CA GLU A 205 -8.37 3.85 -0.59
C GLU A 205 -9.55 4.54 -1.28
N PHE A 206 -10.31 3.83 -2.09
CA PHE A 206 -11.45 4.37 -2.84
C PHE A 206 -12.73 4.51 -1.98
N THR A 207 -13.07 3.50 -1.19
CA THR A 207 -14.35 3.39 -0.46
C THR A 207 -14.24 3.74 1.02
N GLY A 208 -13.04 3.68 1.60
CA GLY A 208 -12.82 3.88 3.04
C GLY A 208 -12.98 2.61 3.89
N VAL A 209 -13.42 1.50 3.31
CA VAL A 209 -13.61 0.21 3.99
C VAL A 209 -12.93 -0.92 3.21
N TYR A 210 -12.64 -2.05 3.86
CA TYR A 210 -12.15 -3.24 3.17
C TYR A 210 -13.33 -4.02 2.54
N PRO A 211 -13.12 -4.74 1.42
CA PRO A 211 -14.18 -5.52 0.82
C PRO A 211 -14.56 -6.70 1.72
N ARG A 212 -15.82 -7.13 1.64
CA ARG A 212 -16.31 -8.38 2.26
C ARG A 212 -16.20 -9.55 1.29
N LYS A 213 -16.59 -9.33 0.03
CA LYS A 213 -16.49 -10.31 -1.07
C LYS A 213 -15.44 -9.87 -2.09
N ILE A 214 -14.70 -10.82 -2.65
CA ILE A 214 -13.79 -10.60 -3.77
C ILE A 214 -14.16 -11.55 -4.92
N THR A 215 -14.31 -11.03 -6.13
CA THR A 215 -14.37 -11.83 -7.36
C THR A 215 -13.23 -11.45 -8.29
N ILE A 216 -12.44 -12.42 -8.73
CA ILE A 216 -11.34 -12.20 -9.68
C ILE A 216 -11.72 -12.77 -11.05
N VAL A 217 -11.58 -11.96 -12.10
CA VAL A 217 -11.78 -12.40 -13.49
C VAL A 217 -10.43 -12.49 -14.18
N GLY A 218 -10.05 -13.68 -14.62
CA GLY A 218 -8.73 -13.87 -15.21
C GLY A 218 -8.59 -15.19 -15.95
N TYR A 219 -7.36 -15.54 -16.30
CA TYR A 219 -7.12 -16.80 -17.00
C TYR A 219 -7.45 -18.01 -16.12
N GLN A 220 -8.09 -19.03 -16.69
CA GLN A 220 -8.50 -20.23 -15.97
C GLN A 220 -7.28 -20.98 -15.38
N PHE A 221 -6.15 -21.10 -16.08
CA PHE A 221 -4.93 -21.69 -15.51
C PHE A 221 -4.33 -20.96 -14.30
N LYS A 222 -4.76 -19.72 -14.00
CA LYS A 222 -4.32 -19.00 -12.78
C LYS A 222 -5.26 -19.19 -11.60
N ARG A 223 -6.42 -19.84 -11.78
CA ARG A 223 -7.43 -20.08 -10.74
C ARG A 223 -6.79 -20.61 -9.46
N ARG A 224 -6.09 -21.74 -9.57
CA ARG A 224 -5.43 -22.41 -8.45
C ARG A 224 -4.52 -21.46 -7.68
N ARG A 225 -3.72 -20.66 -8.39
CA ARG A 225 -2.81 -19.70 -7.77
C ARG A 225 -3.55 -18.65 -6.93
N PHE A 226 -4.70 -18.16 -7.38
CA PHE A 226 -5.47 -17.19 -6.60
C PHE A 226 -6.22 -17.86 -5.43
N GLU A 227 -6.92 -18.97 -5.68
CA GLU A 227 -7.79 -19.63 -4.70
C GLU A 227 -7.01 -20.40 -3.63
N GLU A 228 -5.90 -21.05 -3.97
CA GLU A 228 -5.15 -21.93 -3.06
C GLU A 228 -3.90 -21.27 -2.47
N LEU A 229 -3.30 -20.29 -3.17
CA LEU A 229 -2.04 -19.68 -2.75
C LEU A 229 -2.23 -18.25 -2.26
N HIS A 230 -2.63 -17.32 -3.14
CA HIS A 230 -2.74 -15.90 -2.77
C HIS A 230 -3.82 -15.65 -1.71
N ARG A 231 -4.98 -16.32 -1.83
CA ARG A 231 -6.03 -16.29 -0.82
C ARG A 231 -5.50 -16.73 0.56
N VAL A 232 -4.74 -17.82 0.61
CA VAL A 232 -4.15 -18.36 1.85
C VAL A 232 -3.10 -17.40 2.41
N ALA A 233 -2.24 -16.84 1.56
CA ALA A 233 -1.23 -15.85 1.94
C ALA A 233 -1.85 -14.59 2.58
N LEU A 234 -3.05 -14.22 2.15
CA LEU A 234 -3.83 -13.11 2.70
C LEU A 234 -4.83 -13.54 3.79
N ARG A 235 -4.88 -14.82 4.16
CA ARG A 235 -5.84 -15.39 5.11
C ARG A 235 -7.30 -15.06 4.80
N TRP A 236 -7.63 -14.89 3.51
CA TRP A 236 -9.00 -14.61 3.09
C TRP A 236 -9.85 -15.89 3.13
N SER A 237 -11.09 -15.78 3.59
CA SER A 237 -12.02 -16.91 3.65
C SER A 237 -12.31 -17.47 2.24
N PRO A 238 -12.36 -18.80 2.06
CA PRO A 238 -12.73 -19.39 0.77
C PRO A 238 -14.20 -19.16 0.42
N ALA A 239 -15.07 -18.83 1.38
CA ALA A 239 -16.47 -18.50 1.10
C ALA A 239 -16.63 -17.10 0.49
N ASP A 240 -15.63 -16.24 0.67
CA ASP A 240 -15.69 -14.81 0.35
C ASP A 240 -14.78 -14.41 -0.81
N LEU A 241 -14.11 -15.38 -1.44
CA LEU A 241 -13.29 -15.19 -2.63
C LEU A 241 -13.73 -16.15 -3.74
N GLU A 242 -14.12 -15.58 -4.87
CA GLU A 242 -14.58 -16.29 -6.06
C GLU A 242 -13.62 -16.03 -7.23
N TYR A 243 -13.35 -17.04 -8.05
CA TYR A 243 -12.58 -16.89 -9.27
C TYR A 243 -13.41 -17.26 -10.50
N VAL A 244 -13.47 -16.33 -11.46
CA VAL A 244 -14.08 -16.51 -12.77
C VAL A 244 -12.95 -16.66 -13.79
N GLY A 245 -12.75 -17.90 -14.23
CA GLY A 245 -11.67 -18.25 -15.15
C GLY A 245 -12.14 -18.32 -16.59
N LEU A 246 -11.41 -17.64 -17.47
CA LEU A 246 -11.60 -17.66 -18.92
C LEU A 246 -10.43 -18.41 -19.57
N SER A 247 -10.76 -19.36 -20.44
CA SER A 247 -9.77 -20.28 -21.03
C SER A 247 -9.07 -19.63 -22.23
N LEU A 248 -7.78 -19.93 -22.39
CA LEU A 248 -7.03 -19.64 -23.62
C LEU A 248 -7.20 -20.73 -24.69
N GLY A 249 -7.82 -21.85 -24.32
CA GLY A 249 -7.92 -23.05 -25.13
C GLY A 249 -6.74 -24.01 -25.01
N GLY A 250 -7.05 -25.31 -24.88
CA GLY A 250 -6.19 -26.46 -25.15
C GLY A 250 -4.79 -26.46 -24.51
N THR A 251 -3.80 -26.90 -25.28
CA THR A 251 -2.42 -27.22 -24.84
C THR A 251 -1.61 -26.00 -24.39
N MET A 252 -1.94 -24.81 -24.87
CA MET A 252 -1.26 -23.56 -24.47
C MET A 252 -1.54 -23.21 -23.02
N GLU A 253 -2.74 -23.52 -22.53
CA GLU A 253 -3.15 -23.30 -21.16
C GLU A 253 -2.40 -24.20 -20.19
N GLU A 254 -2.25 -25.49 -20.53
CA GLU A 254 -1.54 -26.48 -19.73
C GLU A 254 -0.05 -26.13 -19.53
N GLN A 255 0.61 -25.66 -20.59
CA GLN A 255 2.02 -25.24 -20.54
C GLN A 255 2.22 -24.04 -19.59
N GLU A 256 1.35 -23.03 -19.68
CA GLU A 256 1.47 -21.83 -18.85
C GLU A 256 1.01 -22.03 -17.40
N ALA A 257 0.11 -23.00 -17.17
CA ALA A 257 -0.20 -23.48 -15.84
C ALA A 257 1.06 -24.04 -15.17
N PHE A 258 1.76 -24.94 -15.86
CA PHE A 258 2.94 -25.63 -15.33
C PHE A 258 4.10 -24.68 -15.02
N GLU A 259 4.41 -23.74 -15.92
CA GLU A 259 5.44 -22.71 -15.69
C GLU A 259 5.03 -21.68 -14.61
N GLY A 260 3.75 -21.66 -14.26
CA GLY A 260 3.11 -20.67 -13.42
C GLY A 260 3.06 -20.98 -11.91
N GLU A 261 3.60 -22.10 -11.44
CA GLU A 261 3.47 -22.55 -10.03
C GLU A 261 4.60 -22.21 -9.04
N PRO A 262 5.54 -21.25 -9.26
CA PRO A 262 6.58 -20.96 -8.25
C PRO A 262 6.04 -20.34 -6.95
N TYR A 263 4.79 -19.84 -6.94
CA TYR A 263 4.15 -19.34 -5.71
C TYR A 263 3.83 -20.44 -4.71
N SER A 264 3.75 -21.71 -5.13
CA SER A 264 3.61 -22.84 -4.20
C SER A 264 4.80 -22.95 -3.24
N ALA A 265 5.97 -22.49 -3.69
CA ALA A 265 7.20 -22.46 -2.93
C ALA A 265 7.54 -21.09 -2.34
N ASP A 266 6.76 -20.03 -2.63
CA ASP A 266 6.98 -18.66 -2.16
C ASP A 266 5.70 -17.83 -2.26
N LEU A 267 4.88 -17.89 -1.20
CA LEU A 267 3.53 -17.34 -1.18
C LEU A 267 3.47 -15.83 -1.46
N TYR A 268 4.54 -15.09 -1.11
CA TYR A 268 4.60 -13.64 -1.23
C TYR A 268 5.45 -13.16 -2.43
N GLY A 269 6.07 -14.10 -3.16
CA GLY A 269 6.95 -13.79 -4.31
C GLY A 269 8.18 -12.96 -3.92
N CYS A 270 8.68 -13.17 -2.71
CA CYS A 270 9.79 -12.44 -2.11
C CYS A 270 11.17 -12.92 -2.58
N HIS A 271 11.25 -14.12 -3.13
CA HIS A 271 12.48 -14.81 -3.44
C HIS A 271 12.61 -15.06 -4.95
N PRO A 272 13.85 -15.21 -5.47
CA PRO A 272 14.03 -15.65 -6.84
C PRO A 272 13.37 -17.03 -7.08
N PRO A 273 12.74 -17.23 -8.24
CA PRO A 273 12.74 -16.34 -9.42
C PRO A 273 11.66 -15.24 -9.40
N LEU A 274 10.71 -15.28 -8.46
CA LEU A 274 9.56 -14.38 -8.43
C LEU A 274 9.95 -12.92 -8.16
N SER A 275 10.82 -12.67 -7.20
CA SER A 275 11.28 -11.30 -6.92
C SER A 275 12.09 -10.70 -8.06
N THR A 276 12.91 -11.51 -8.75
CA THR A 276 13.61 -11.09 -9.98
C THR A 276 12.62 -10.72 -11.09
N LYS A 277 11.57 -11.53 -11.27
CA LYS A 277 10.49 -11.27 -12.24
C LYS A 277 9.70 -10.01 -11.87
N ARG A 278 9.46 -9.75 -10.59
CA ARG A 278 8.81 -8.52 -10.10
C ARG A 278 9.69 -7.30 -10.39
N ALA A 279 10.98 -7.38 -10.08
CA ALA A 279 11.94 -6.31 -10.32
C ALA A 279 12.05 -5.94 -11.81
N SER A 280 12.11 -6.92 -12.70
CA SER A 280 12.19 -6.67 -14.16
C SER A 280 10.93 -6.04 -14.75
N ARG A 281 9.79 -6.12 -14.04
CA ARG A 281 8.52 -5.51 -14.42
C ARG A 281 8.30 -4.12 -13.84
N ASN A 282 9.29 -3.53 -13.16
CA ASN A 282 9.22 -2.12 -12.73
C ASN A 282 10.29 -1.25 -13.41
N PRO A 283 10.33 -1.19 -14.75
CA PRO A 283 11.37 -0.42 -15.46
C PRO A 283 11.32 1.08 -15.15
N HIS A 284 10.20 1.58 -14.62
CA HIS A 284 9.99 2.99 -14.28
C HIS A 284 10.16 3.30 -12.78
N GLY A 285 10.55 2.32 -11.96
CA GLY A 285 10.84 2.52 -10.55
C GLY A 285 9.66 3.08 -9.73
N ARG A 286 8.42 2.75 -10.11
CA ARG A 286 7.22 3.27 -9.45
C ARG A 286 7.01 2.58 -8.09
N ILE A 287 6.52 3.35 -7.12
CA ILE A 287 6.20 2.88 -5.76
C ILE A 287 4.76 3.27 -5.46
N HIS A 288 4.02 2.35 -4.84
CA HIS A 288 2.62 2.57 -4.47
C HIS A 288 2.48 3.46 -3.23
N ALA A 289 1.31 4.07 -3.05
CA ALA A 289 1.01 4.93 -1.89
C ALA A 289 0.35 4.19 -0.70
N TYR A 290 0.13 2.87 -0.81
CA TYR A 290 -0.68 2.11 0.15
C TYR A 290 -0.17 2.11 1.60
N HIS A 291 1.12 2.39 1.87
CA HIS A 291 1.60 2.62 3.25
C HIS A 291 0.97 3.82 3.96
N THR A 292 0.47 4.78 3.17
CA THR A 292 -0.21 5.99 3.63
C THR A 292 -1.71 5.84 3.52
N SER A 293 -2.22 5.29 2.41
CA SER A 293 -3.65 5.19 2.16
C SER A 293 -4.32 3.92 2.69
N ALA A 294 -3.56 2.92 3.13
CA ALA A 294 -4.03 1.70 3.80
C ALA A 294 -3.03 1.28 4.90
N PRO A 295 -2.80 2.13 5.93
CA PRO A 295 -1.77 1.91 6.93
C PRO A 295 -1.97 0.62 7.74
N GLU A 296 -3.20 0.11 7.82
CA GLU A 296 -3.52 -1.16 8.48
C GLU A 296 -2.85 -2.36 7.78
N LEU A 297 -2.51 -2.24 6.48
CA LEU A 297 -1.81 -3.27 5.72
C LEU A 297 -0.28 -3.17 5.82
N ARG A 298 0.29 -2.20 6.54
CA ARG A 298 1.75 -1.96 6.56
C ARG A 298 2.54 -3.21 6.92
N GLY A 299 2.12 -3.96 7.94
CA GLY A 299 2.81 -5.18 8.35
C GLY A 299 2.83 -6.25 7.26
N LEU A 300 1.72 -6.37 6.51
CA LEU A 300 1.60 -7.31 5.40
C LEU A 300 2.37 -6.84 4.16
N LEU A 301 2.40 -5.52 3.89
CA LEU A 301 3.15 -4.93 2.77
C LEU A 301 4.67 -5.16 2.91
N GLU A 302 5.17 -5.14 4.15
CA GLU A 302 6.58 -5.41 4.47
C GLU A 302 6.86 -6.89 4.76
N TRP A 303 5.87 -7.77 4.61
CA TRP A 303 6.03 -9.17 4.97
C TRP A 303 6.84 -9.92 3.92
N CYS A 304 8.03 -10.36 4.33
CA CYS A 304 8.94 -11.11 3.49
C CYS A 304 9.67 -12.18 4.32
N PRO A 305 9.04 -13.34 4.59
CA PRO A 305 9.57 -14.31 5.54
C PRO A 305 10.71 -15.14 4.93
N ALA A 306 11.74 -15.43 5.73
CA ALA A 306 12.83 -16.32 5.30
C ALA A 306 12.33 -17.73 4.94
N SER A 307 11.35 -18.22 5.70
CA SER A 307 10.59 -19.43 5.37
C SER A 307 9.49 -19.07 4.38
N ARG A 308 9.63 -19.54 3.15
CA ARG A 308 8.81 -19.14 2.01
C ARG A 308 7.34 -19.59 2.08
N ALA A 309 7.03 -20.52 2.98
CA ALA A 309 5.67 -21.02 3.24
C ALA A 309 5.01 -20.38 4.48
N SER A 310 5.72 -19.53 5.22
CA SER A 310 5.19 -18.93 6.45
C SER A 310 4.16 -17.84 6.14
N VAL A 311 2.92 -18.07 6.55
CA VAL A 311 1.84 -17.10 6.42
C VAL A 311 2.02 -15.98 7.44
N PHE A 312 1.69 -14.74 7.03
CA PHE A 312 1.70 -13.56 7.88
C PHE A 312 0.78 -13.75 9.11
N THR A 313 1.32 -13.51 10.31
CA THR A 313 0.63 -13.74 11.58
C THR A 313 0.15 -12.46 12.27
N GLY A 314 0.50 -11.28 11.73
CA GLY A 314 0.02 -10.00 12.27
C GLY A 314 -1.47 -9.79 11.96
N ALA A 315 -2.14 -8.94 12.73
CA ALA A 315 -3.56 -8.66 12.56
C ALA A 315 -3.88 -8.13 11.15
N LEU A 316 -4.95 -8.66 10.54
CA LEU A 316 -5.49 -8.17 9.28
C LEU A 316 -6.88 -7.55 9.48
N PRO A 317 -7.26 -6.52 8.69
CA PRO A 317 -8.55 -5.84 8.84
C PRO A 317 -9.78 -6.73 8.68
N TRP A 318 -9.64 -7.90 8.05
CA TRP A 318 -10.71 -8.86 7.78
C TRP A 318 -10.68 -10.11 8.67
N ASP A 319 -9.81 -10.18 9.69
CA ASP A 319 -9.70 -11.35 10.58
C ASP A 319 -10.95 -11.59 11.46
N GLY A 320 -11.91 -10.66 11.49
CA GLY A 320 -13.15 -10.76 12.28
C GLY A 320 -14.38 -10.16 11.59
N ALA A 321 -14.35 -10.07 10.27
CA ALA A 321 -15.40 -9.50 9.43
C ALA A 321 -16.44 -10.55 9.00
#